data_AF-A0A440K3M0-F1
#
_entry.id   AF-A0A440K3M0-F1
#
_cell.length_a   1.000
_cell.length_b   1.000
_cell.length_c   1.000
_cell.angle_alpha   90.00
_cell.angle_beta   90.00
_cell.angle_gamma   90.00
#
_symmetry.space_group_name_H-M   'P 1'
#
loop_
_entity.id
_entity.type
_entity.pdbx_description
1 polymer ?
#
loop_
_entity_poly.entity_id
_entity_poly.type
_entity_poly.pdbx_seq_one_letter_code
_entity_poly.pdbx_strand_id
1 'polypeptide(L)'
;MTDLADAGSVVASPPAGDLARPPANGDNGSAPPTAKSWFDGLSEGNRKLAETKGWTKPESLDWIFTSYAELERQQGESLHIPAADAPGEDWDRFHARLPEAMRPLTSPDKVEYRRPDGLPEDFAYSDELANASKAWAVEAGATPKVAQAYHDRFVCYMAEQAKVQQIALARSVEATHDDLVRDWGPTDSDGFHRRLEVANRAMKKLGLVDAYKAKGILLPDGALTDPQIAKAFHAIGEAMFREDTIDGGAALIGGNPFKRNAAGERNLTEISALVRSDPVRARRLAREAGENPDLWIPNNPL
;
A
#
# COMPACT_ATOMS: atom_id res chain seq x y z
N MET A 1 -8.86 -38.19 -67.60
CA MET A 1 -7.68 -39.02 -67.95
C MET A 1 -7.29 -39.76 -66.68
N THR A 2 -7.43 -41.10 -66.71
CA THR A 2 -6.96 -42.16 -65.77
C THR A 2 -7.41 -42.09 -64.32
N ASP A 3 -8.31 -42.93 -63.78
CA ASP A 3 -8.44 -44.42 -63.61
C ASP A 3 -7.66 -45.05 -62.43
N LEU A 4 -8.47 -45.69 -61.55
CA LEU A 4 -8.34 -46.92 -60.72
C LEU A 4 -7.16 -47.12 -59.73
N ALA A 5 -7.26 -47.82 -58.59
CA ALA A 5 -8.19 -48.84 -58.04
C ALA A 5 -8.20 -48.78 -56.48
N ASP A 6 -9.30 -48.97 -55.74
CA ASP A 6 -10.05 -50.18 -55.30
C ASP A 6 -9.46 -50.99 -54.10
N ALA A 7 -10.40 -51.56 -53.32
CA ALA A 7 -10.36 -52.38 -52.09
C ALA A 7 -10.47 -51.59 -50.76
N GLY A 8 -11.51 -51.75 -49.92
CA GLY A 8 -12.68 -52.62 -49.95
C GLY A 8 -13.31 -52.75 -48.56
N SER A 9 -14.62 -53.00 -48.53
CA SER A 9 -15.45 -53.56 -47.45
C SER A 9 -16.41 -52.62 -46.70
N VAL A 10 -17.56 -52.46 -47.34
CA VAL A 10 -18.95 -52.32 -46.84
C VAL A 10 -19.24 -53.18 -45.58
N VAL A 11 -20.19 -52.85 -44.69
CA VAL A 11 -21.65 -52.94 -44.89
C VAL A 11 -22.42 -52.01 -43.95
N ALA A 12 -23.40 -51.30 -44.54
CA ALA A 12 -24.41 -50.45 -43.92
C ALA A 12 -25.65 -51.24 -43.45
N SER A 13 -26.41 -50.63 -42.53
CA SER A 13 -27.73 -51.06 -42.02
C SER A 13 -28.75 -51.40 -43.11
N PRO A 14 -29.81 -52.19 -42.81
CA PRO A 14 -31.14 -51.58 -42.71
C PRO A 14 -32.11 -52.23 -41.68
N PRO A 15 -33.31 -51.63 -41.47
CA PRO A 15 -34.29 -52.00 -40.43
C PRO A 15 -35.49 -52.85 -40.93
N ALA A 16 -36.33 -53.23 -39.95
CA ALA A 16 -37.76 -53.59 -39.98
C ALA A 16 -38.26 -54.71 -40.91
N GLY A 17 -38.82 -55.77 -40.31
CA GLY A 17 -39.55 -56.84 -40.97
C GLY A 17 -40.77 -57.26 -40.15
N ASP A 18 -41.92 -57.23 -40.82
CA ASP A 18 -43.30 -57.36 -40.33
C ASP A 18 -43.75 -58.82 -40.08
N LEU A 19 -44.92 -58.93 -39.45
CA LEU A 19 -45.58 -60.06 -38.81
C LEU A 19 -45.86 -61.30 -39.69
N ALA A 20 -45.62 -62.51 -39.14
CA ALA A 20 -46.16 -63.78 -39.67
C ALA A 20 -47.22 -64.38 -38.73
N ARG A 21 -48.39 -64.72 -39.30
CA ARG A 21 -49.56 -65.36 -38.68
C ARG A 21 -49.33 -66.88 -38.46
N PRO A 22 -49.95 -67.55 -37.46
CA PRO A 22 -49.52 -68.87 -36.98
C PRO A 22 -50.23 -70.04 -37.66
N PRO A 23 -49.71 -71.29 -37.56
CA PRO A 23 -50.53 -72.48 -37.70
C PRO A 23 -51.06 -72.95 -36.33
N ALA A 24 -52.29 -73.45 -36.35
CA ALA A 24 -53.02 -73.99 -35.21
C ALA A 24 -52.78 -75.51 -35.02
N ASN A 25 -53.13 -75.97 -33.80
CA ASN A 25 -53.24 -77.34 -33.28
C ASN A 25 -51.93 -77.91 -32.68
N GLY A 26 -51.90 -78.48 -31.48
CA GLY A 26 -52.97 -78.91 -30.59
C GLY A 26 -52.47 -79.18 -29.17
N ASP A 27 -53.45 -79.51 -28.33
CA ASP A 27 -53.48 -79.56 -26.87
C ASP A 27 -52.45 -80.52 -26.22
N ASN A 28 -51.79 -80.06 -25.13
CA ASN A 28 -51.67 -80.78 -23.86
C ASN A 28 -50.68 -80.11 -22.88
N GLY A 29 -51.23 -79.61 -21.76
CA GLY A 29 -50.57 -79.51 -20.45
C GLY A 29 -49.14 -78.98 -20.42
N SER A 30 -48.98 -77.65 -20.41
CA SER A 30 -47.75 -77.03 -19.91
C SER A 30 -48.13 -75.76 -19.16
N ALA A 31 -47.53 -75.58 -17.97
CA ALA A 31 -47.62 -74.36 -17.19
C ALA A 31 -47.41 -73.13 -18.11
N PRO A 32 -48.03 -71.96 -17.82
CA PRO A 32 -47.81 -70.76 -18.62
C PRO A 32 -46.31 -70.60 -18.84
N PRO A 33 -45.85 -70.32 -20.08
CA PRO A 33 -44.44 -70.18 -20.38
C PRO A 33 -43.87 -69.23 -19.33
N THR A 34 -42.90 -69.71 -18.55
CA THR A 34 -42.20 -68.91 -17.56
C THR A 34 -41.80 -67.63 -18.28
N ALA A 35 -42.44 -66.52 -17.93
CA ALA A 35 -42.24 -65.26 -18.62
C ALA A 35 -40.73 -65.02 -18.65
N LYS A 36 -40.12 -64.96 -19.84
CA LYS A 36 -38.69 -64.69 -19.99
C LYS A 36 -38.39 -63.47 -19.14
N SER A 37 -37.55 -63.64 -18.12
CA SER A 37 -37.26 -62.54 -17.21
C SER A 37 -36.58 -61.45 -18.04
N TRP A 38 -36.97 -60.19 -17.85
CA TRP A 38 -36.31 -59.06 -18.52
C TRP A 38 -34.79 -59.06 -18.26
N PHE A 39 -34.40 -59.67 -17.12
CA PHE A 39 -33.04 -59.92 -16.70
C PHE A 39 -32.24 -60.84 -17.64
N ASP A 40 -32.89 -61.79 -18.30
CA ASP A 40 -32.23 -62.76 -19.19
C ASP A 40 -31.76 -62.11 -20.50
N GLY A 41 -32.41 -61.02 -20.91
CA GLY A 41 -32.08 -60.24 -22.11
C GLY A 41 -30.94 -59.24 -21.94
N LEU A 42 -30.40 -59.07 -20.73
CA LEU A 42 -29.30 -58.14 -20.45
C LEU A 42 -27.94 -58.71 -20.91
N SER A 43 -27.05 -57.81 -21.34
CA SER A 43 -25.63 -58.13 -21.53
C SER A 43 -24.98 -58.55 -20.21
N GLU A 44 -23.88 -59.30 -20.26
CA GLU A 44 -23.20 -59.82 -19.05
C GLU A 44 -22.83 -58.71 -18.06
N GLY A 45 -22.37 -57.55 -18.55
CA GLY A 45 -22.06 -56.39 -17.71
C GLY A 45 -23.29 -55.81 -17.01
N ASN A 46 -24.41 -55.67 -17.73
CA ASN A 46 -25.66 -55.16 -17.17
C ASN A 46 -26.29 -56.17 -16.20
N ARG A 47 -26.10 -57.47 -16.43
CA ARG A 47 -26.56 -58.54 -15.54
C ARG A 47 -25.83 -58.52 -14.20
N LYS A 48 -24.50 -58.42 -14.20
CA LYS A 48 -23.68 -58.28 -12.98
C LYS A 48 -24.06 -57.02 -12.19
N LEU A 49 -24.31 -55.91 -12.90
CA LEU A 49 -24.77 -54.68 -12.26
C LEU A 49 -26.14 -54.85 -11.61
N ALA A 50 -27.10 -55.44 -12.33
CA ALA A 50 -28.44 -55.70 -11.81
C ALA A 50 -28.42 -56.68 -10.62
N GLU A 51 -27.60 -57.73 -10.66
CA GLU A 51 -27.33 -58.61 -9.50
C GLU A 51 -26.79 -57.85 -8.30
N THR A 52 -25.74 -57.05 -8.50
CA THR A 52 -25.07 -56.27 -7.44
C THR A 52 -26.03 -55.26 -6.78
N LYS A 53 -26.94 -54.69 -7.56
CA LYS A 53 -27.93 -53.70 -7.09
C LYS A 53 -29.25 -54.32 -6.62
N GLY A 54 -29.40 -55.65 -6.70
CA GLY A 54 -30.61 -56.36 -6.32
C GLY A 54 -31.79 -56.17 -7.29
N TRP A 55 -31.52 -55.72 -8.51
CA TRP A 55 -32.51 -55.48 -9.57
C TRP A 55 -32.76 -56.74 -10.40
N THR A 56 -33.08 -57.85 -9.75
CA THR A 56 -33.27 -59.15 -10.41
C THR A 56 -34.74 -59.50 -10.62
N LYS A 57 -35.66 -58.73 -10.03
CA LYS A 57 -37.10 -58.98 -10.06
C LYS A 57 -37.82 -58.11 -11.10
N PRO A 58 -38.97 -58.54 -11.65
CA PRO A 58 -39.76 -57.72 -12.58
C PRO A 58 -40.16 -56.35 -12.02
N GLU A 59 -40.41 -56.25 -10.71
CA GLU A 59 -40.80 -55.01 -10.03
C GLU A 59 -39.63 -54.02 -9.91
N SER A 60 -38.40 -54.47 -10.13
CA SER A 60 -37.21 -53.60 -10.11
C SER A 60 -37.12 -52.67 -11.31
N LEU A 61 -37.90 -52.89 -12.37
CA LEU A 61 -37.90 -52.04 -13.57
C LEU A 61 -38.27 -50.59 -13.25
N ASP A 62 -39.31 -50.38 -12.44
CA ASP A 62 -39.74 -49.04 -12.01
C ASP A 62 -38.65 -48.33 -11.19
N TRP A 63 -37.99 -49.08 -10.30
CA TRP A 63 -36.86 -48.57 -9.52
C TRP A 63 -35.63 -48.26 -10.40
N ILE A 64 -35.38 -49.03 -11.46
CA ILE A 64 -34.30 -48.75 -12.42
C ILE A 64 -34.56 -47.44 -13.14
N PHE A 65 -35.75 -47.25 -13.70
CA PHE A 65 -36.10 -46.00 -14.38
C PHE A 65 -36.12 -44.81 -13.42
N THR A 66 -36.59 -45.00 -12.18
CA THR A 66 -36.52 -43.99 -11.12
C THR A 66 -35.06 -43.65 -10.79
N SER A 67 -34.18 -44.64 -10.64
CA SER A 67 -32.76 -44.42 -10.36
C SER A 67 -32.02 -43.71 -11.50
N TYR A 68 -32.42 -43.97 -12.74
CA TYR A 68 -31.89 -43.29 -13.92
C TYR A 68 -32.39 -41.84 -13.99
N ALA A 69 -33.68 -41.59 -13.77
CA ALA A 69 -34.23 -40.25 -13.70
C ALA A 69 -33.62 -39.44 -12.55
N GLU A 70 -33.35 -40.07 -11.39
CA GLU A 70 -32.64 -39.46 -10.26
C GLU A 70 -31.19 -39.13 -10.63
N LEU A 71 -30.52 -40.00 -11.39
CA LEU A 71 -29.16 -39.76 -11.91
C LEU A 71 -29.15 -38.61 -12.92
N GLU A 72 -30.11 -38.56 -13.84
CA GLU A 72 -30.28 -37.45 -14.80
C GLU A 72 -30.58 -36.14 -14.08
N ARG A 73 -31.40 -36.18 -13.02
CA ARG A 73 -31.66 -35.02 -12.15
C ARG A 73 -30.39 -34.58 -11.45
N GLN A 74 -29.62 -35.49 -10.85
CA GLN A 74 -28.35 -35.18 -10.20
C GLN A 74 -27.30 -34.67 -11.19
N GLN A 75 -27.30 -35.19 -12.42
CA GLN A 75 -26.39 -34.76 -13.47
C GLN A 75 -26.80 -33.39 -14.03
N GLY A 76 -28.10 -33.09 -14.14
CA GLY A 76 -28.61 -31.76 -14.47
C GLY A 76 -28.45 -30.73 -13.35
N GLU A 77 -28.41 -31.20 -12.10
CA GLU A 77 -28.09 -30.42 -10.90
C GLU A 77 -26.59 -30.28 -10.66
N SER A 78 -25.76 -31.03 -11.38
CA SER A 78 -24.31 -30.92 -11.24
C SER A 78 -23.86 -29.50 -11.60
N LEU A 79 -23.11 -28.90 -10.68
CA LEU A 79 -22.65 -27.52 -10.80
C LEU A 79 -21.53 -27.45 -11.85
N HIS A 80 -21.88 -27.10 -13.08
CA HIS A 80 -20.91 -26.93 -14.16
C HIS A 80 -20.21 -25.56 -14.06
N ILE A 81 -18.88 -25.56 -13.94
CA ILE A 81 -18.07 -24.34 -13.92
C ILE A 81 -17.96 -23.81 -15.36
N PRO A 82 -18.32 -22.54 -15.64
CA PRO A 82 -18.15 -21.96 -16.97
C PRO A 82 -16.68 -21.95 -17.43
N ALA A 83 -16.45 -21.92 -18.74
CA ALA A 83 -15.11 -21.72 -19.29
C ALA A 83 -14.57 -20.33 -18.92
N ALA A 84 -13.24 -20.17 -18.90
CA ALA A 84 -12.61 -18.91 -18.50
C ALA A 84 -12.99 -17.71 -19.38
N ASP A 85 -13.32 -17.96 -20.64
CA ASP A 85 -13.76 -16.98 -21.65
C ASP A 85 -15.29 -16.94 -21.83
N ALA A 86 -16.05 -17.66 -20.98
CA ALA A 86 -17.50 -17.65 -21.03
C ALA A 86 -18.05 -16.23 -20.72
N PRO A 87 -19.19 -15.86 -21.33
CA PRO A 87 -19.82 -14.57 -21.09
C PRO A 87 -20.24 -14.41 -19.62
N GLY A 88 -20.34 -13.15 -19.16
CA GLY A 88 -20.70 -12.84 -17.78
C GLY A 88 -22.02 -13.45 -17.32
N GLU A 89 -23.00 -13.60 -18.22
CA GLU A 89 -24.29 -14.21 -17.92
C GLU A 89 -24.19 -15.69 -17.49
N ASP A 90 -23.24 -16.45 -18.07
CA ASP A 90 -22.99 -17.85 -17.70
C ASP A 90 -22.35 -17.94 -16.31
N TRP A 91 -21.45 -17.01 -16.02
CA TRP A 91 -20.86 -16.85 -14.68
C TRP A 91 -21.90 -16.43 -13.65
N ASP A 92 -22.81 -15.52 -13.98
CA ASP A 92 -23.91 -15.11 -13.09
C ASP A 92 -24.84 -16.28 -12.76
N ARG A 93 -25.18 -17.11 -13.76
CA ARG A 93 -25.99 -18.32 -13.58
C ARG A 93 -25.28 -19.36 -12.69
N PHE A 94 -23.97 -19.52 -12.86
CA PHE A 94 -23.16 -20.38 -12.00
C PHE A 94 -23.12 -19.84 -10.56
N HIS A 95 -22.83 -18.56 -10.37
CA HIS A 95 -22.79 -17.92 -9.06
C HIS A 95 -24.16 -17.97 -8.34
N ALA A 96 -25.27 -17.83 -9.07
CA ALA A 96 -26.61 -17.95 -8.50
C ALA A 96 -26.89 -19.33 -7.88
N ARG A 97 -26.22 -20.39 -8.37
CA ARG A 97 -26.32 -21.76 -7.82
C ARG A 97 -25.40 -22.01 -6.63
N LEU A 98 -24.38 -21.17 -6.42
CA LEU A 98 -23.49 -21.29 -5.27
C LEU A 98 -24.20 -20.88 -3.97
N PRO A 99 -23.78 -21.41 -2.81
CA PRO A 99 -24.16 -20.86 -1.51
C PRO A 99 -23.75 -19.39 -1.39
N GLU A 100 -24.53 -18.57 -0.70
CA GLU A 100 -24.31 -17.12 -0.58
C GLU A 100 -22.89 -16.75 -0.14
N ALA A 101 -22.31 -17.48 0.82
CA ALA A 101 -20.95 -17.25 1.31
C ALA A 101 -19.84 -17.49 0.28
N MET A 102 -20.14 -18.22 -0.81
CA MET A 102 -19.21 -18.52 -1.89
C MET A 102 -19.48 -17.69 -3.15
N ARG A 103 -20.56 -16.90 -3.17
CA ARG A 103 -20.85 -16.01 -4.28
C ARG A 103 -19.85 -14.84 -4.28
N PRO A 104 -19.39 -14.39 -5.45
CA PRO A 104 -18.69 -13.13 -5.58
C PRO A 104 -19.49 -11.96 -5.02
N LEU A 105 -18.77 -10.97 -4.51
CA LEU A 105 -19.34 -9.70 -4.13
C LEU A 105 -19.88 -8.99 -5.38
N THR A 106 -21.12 -8.49 -5.27
CA THR A 106 -21.83 -7.82 -6.38
C THR A 106 -21.97 -6.32 -6.17
N SER A 107 -21.70 -5.83 -4.96
CA SER A 107 -21.69 -4.40 -4.64
C SER A 107 -20.73 -4.15 -3.47
N PRO A 108 -20.02 -3.01 -3.46
CA PRO A 108 -19.15 -2.61 -2.35
C PRO A 108 -19.90 -2.51 -1.02
N ASP A 109 -21.18 -2.12 -1.03
CA ASP A 109 -21.98 -1.92 0.18
C ASP A 109 -22.23 -3.23 0.95
N LYS A 110 -22.12 -4.37 0.26
CA LYS A 110 -22.26 -5.70 0.87
C LYS A 110 -20.97 -6.17 1.54
N VAL A 111 -19.88 -5.40 1.42
CA VAL A 111 -18.60 -5.71 2.04
C VAL A 111 -18.53 -5.04 3.40
N GLU A 112 -18.71 -5.84 4.43
CA GLU A 112 -18.50 -5.42 5.81
C GLU A 112 -17.08 -5.81 6.25
N TYR A 113 -16.15 -4.85 6.17
CA TYR A 113 -14.85 -5.04 6.79
C TYR A 113 -14.94 -4.87 8.30
N ARG A 114 -14.50 -5.88 9.02
CA ARG A 114 -14.26 -5.76 10.46
C ARG A 114 -12.85 -5.26 10.70
N ARG A 115 -12.67 -4.44 11.73
CA ARG A 115 -11.33 -4.06 12.19
C ARG A 115 -10.57 -5.35 12.57
N PRO A 116 -9.38 -5.59 12.00
CA PRO A 116 -8.58 -6.76 12.33
C PRO A 116 -8.20 -6.80 13.81
N ASP A 117 -8.13 -8.00 14.37
CA ASP A 117 -7.59 -8.22 15.71
C ASP A 117 -6.09 -7.92 15.74
N GLY A 118 -5.61 -7.31 16.83
CA GLY A 118 -4.18 -7.03 17.05
C GLY A 118 -3.65 -5.73 16.45
N LEU A 119 -4.51 -4.89 15.87
CA LEU A 119 -4.16 -3.52 15.49
C LEU A 119 -3.91 -2.66 16.73
N PRO A 120 -2.84 -1.84 16.76
CA PRO A 120 -2.65 -0.82 17.79
C PRO A 120 -3.89 0.07 17.90
N GLU A 121 -4.26 0.48 19.12
CA GLU A 121 -5.45 1.31 19.35
C GLU A 121 -5.33 2.67 18.64
N ASP A 122 -4.12 3.21 18.61
CA ASP A 122 -3.71 4.48 18.00
C ASP A 122 -3.42 4.39 16.49
N PHE A 123 -3.55 3.21 15.88
CA PHE A 123 -3.38 3.09 14.43
C PHE A 123 -4.49 3.86 13.70
N ALA A 124 -4.08 4.85 12.91
CA ALA A 124 -4.98 5.63 12.07
C ALA A 124 -5.50 4.77 10.92
N TYR A 125 -6.62 4.09 11.17
CA TYR A 125 -7.34 3.34 10.15
C TYR A 125 -7.96 4.30 9.13
N SER A 126 -7.73 4.03 7.84
CA SER A 126 -8.27 4.85 6.76
C SER A 126 -9.56 4.23 6.23
N ASP A 127 -10.69 4.87 6.57
CA ASP A 127 -12.00 4.49 6.04
C ASP A 127 -12.08 4.70 4.52
N GLU A 128 -11.33 5.66 3.97
CA GLU A 128 -11.24 5.88 2.52
C GLU A 128 -10.59 4.69 1.82
N LEU A 129 -9.46 4.20 2.33
CA LEU A 129 -8.77 3.05 1.78
C LEU A 129 -9.59 1.77 1.94
N ALA A 130 -10.28 1.62 3.08
CA ALA A 130 -11.22 0.54 3.29
C ALA A 130 -12.35 0.58 2.25
N ASN A 131 -12.95 1.74 1.99
CA ASN A 131 -14.01 1.87 0.99
C ASN A 131 -13.51 1.61 -0.43
N ALA A 132 -12.30 2.06 -0.78
CA ALA A 132 -11.67 1.74 -2.06
C ALA A 132 -11.44 0.24 -2.22
N SER A 133 -10.97 -0.46 -1.17
CA SER A 133 -10.73 -1.90 -1.26
C SER A 133 -12.00 -2.72 -1.42
N LYS A 134 -13.17 -2.22 -0.96
CA LYS A 134 -14.48 -2.85 -1.25
C LYS A 134 -14.78 -2.85 -2.75
N ALA A 135 -14.49 -1.75 -3.45
CA ALA A 135 -14.68 -1.67 -4.90
C ALA A 135 -13.76 -2.66 -5.63
N TRP A 136 -12.48 -2.72 -5.27
CA TRP A 136 -11.54 -3.68 -5.85
C TRP A 136 -11.93 -5.13 -5.60
N ALA A 137 -12.51 -5.43 -4.43
CA ALA A 137 -13.00 -6.77 -4.12
C ALA A 137 -14.16 -7.19 -5.04
N VAL A 138 -15.06 -6.26 -5.38
CA VAL A 138 -16.16 -6.50 -6.33
C VAL A 138 -15.62 -6.67 -7.75
N GLU A 139 -14.73 -5.78 -8.19
CA GLU A 139 -14.09 -5.86 -9.51
C GLU A 139 -13.32 -7.17 -9.70
N ALA A 140 -12.66 -7.66 -8.66
CA ALA A 140 -11.93 -8.93 -8.66
C ALA A 140 -12.84 -10.16 -8.55
N GLY A 141 -14.16 -10.00 -8.39
CA GLY A 141 -15.08 -11.10 -8.15
C GLY A 141 -14.77 -11.87 -6.85
N ALA A 142 -14.17 -11.21 -5.86
CA ALA A 142 -13.78 -11.83 -4.62
C ALA A 142 -15.02 -12.24 -3.80
N THR A 143 -14.91 -13.33 -3.06
CA THR A 143 -15.93 -13.69 -2.06
C THR A 143 -15.76 -12.85 -0.79
N PRO A 144 -16.81 -12.67 0.04
CA PRO A 144 -16.70 -11.90 1.29
C PRO A 144 -15.55 -12.35 2.19
N LYS A 145 -15.34 -13.67 2.31
CA LYS A 145 -14.27 -14.26 3.12
C LYS A 145 -12.88 -13.89 2.60
N VAL A 146 -12.69 -13.92 1.28
CA VAL A 146 -11.40 -13.59 0.65
C VAL A 146 -11.13 -12.08 0.78
N ALA A 147 -12.15 -11.26 0.54
CA ALA A 147 -12.04 -9.80 0.69
C ALA A 147 -11.64 -9.41 2.12
N GLN A 148 -12.30 -9.98 3.14
CA GLN A 148 -11.95 -9.75 4.55
C GLN A 148 -10.52 -10.22 4.86
N ALA A 149 -10.15 -11.44 4.45
CA ALA A 149 -8.83 -11.98 4.76
C ALA A 149 -7.69 -11.15 4.14
N TYR A 150 -7.88 -10.64 2.92
CA TYR A 150 -6.90 -9.78 2.26
C TYR A 150 -6.81 -8.41 2.92
N HIS A 151 -7.96 -7.79 3.21
CA HIS A 151 -8.03 -6.54 3.95
C HIS A 151 -7.28 -6.65 5.29
N ASP A 152 -7.54 -7.70 6.06
CA ASP A 152 -6.95 -7.88 7.39
C ASP A 152 -5.43 -8.02 7.32
N ARG A 153 -4.93 -8.78 6.36
CA ARG A 153 -3.49 -8.92 6.11
C ARG A 153 -2.85 -7.60 5.72
N PHE A 154 -3.51 -6.84 4.83
CA PHE A 154 -2.99 -5.56 4.37
C PHE A 154 -2.92 -4.54 5.51
N VAL A 155 -3.98 -4.41 6.31
CA VAL A 155 -4.02 -3.45 7.41
C VAL A 155 -3.03 -3.82 8.51
N CYS A 156 -2.89 -5.11 8.86
CA CYS A 156 -1.87 -5.56 9.80
C CYS A 156 -0.45 -5.28 9.29
N TYR A 157 -0.19 -5.51 8.01
CA TYR A 157 1.10 -5.17 7.39
C TYR A 157 1.39 -3.67 7.44
N MET A 158 0.39 -2.82 7.17
CA MET A 158 0.53 -1.37 7.28
C MET A 158 0.85 -0.92 8.71
N ALA A 159 0.22 -1.53 9.71
CA ALA A 159 0.53 -1.26 11.12
C ALA A 159 1.96 -1.67 11.48
N GLU A 160 2.41 -2.83 11.00
CA GLU A 160 3.80 -3.28 11.19
C GLU A 160 4.80 -2.32 10.51
N GLN A 161 4.52 -1.90 9.28
CA GLN A 161 5.36 -0.92 8.57
C GLN A 161 5.41 0.42 9.31
N ALA A 162 4.27 0.91 9.81
CA ALA A 162 4.24 2.14 10.61
C ALA A 162 5.12 2.02 11.86
N LYS A 163 5.07 0.88 12.55
CA LYS A 163 5.95 0.61 13.72
C LYS A 163 7.42 0.57 13.34
N VAL A 164 7.77 -0.09 12.23
CA VAL A 164 9.15 -0.14 11.72
C VAL A 164 9.66 1.27 11.40
N GLN A 165 8.84 2.10 10.76
CA GLN A 165 9.19 3.49 10.45
C GLN A 165 9.38 4.33 11.73
N GLN A 166 8.53 4.18 12.73
CA GLN A 166 8.71 4.86 14.02
C GLN A 166 10.01 4.44 14.71
N ILE A 167 10.36 3.15 14.70
CA ILE A 167 11.63 2.66 15.26
C ILE A 167 12.82 3.22 14.48
N ALA A 168 12.75 3.23 13.15
CA ALA A 168 13.80 3.79 12.31
C ALA A 168 14.00 5.28 12.57
N LEU A 169 12.91 6.04 12.71
CA LEU A 169 12.93 7.45 13.06
C LEU A 169 13.56 7.68 14.43
N ALA A 170 13.13 6.95 15.46
CA ALA A 170 13.69 7.05 16.81
C ALA A 170 15.20 6.78 16.81
N ARG A 171 15.65 5.74 16.10
CA ARG A 171 17.09 5.46 15.92
C ARG A 171 17.83 6.58 15.18
N SER A 172 17.20 7.20 14.20
CA SER A 172 17.79 8.35 13.47
C SER A 172 17.98 9.55 14.39
N VAL A 173 17.01 9.81 15.27
CA VAL A 173 17.09 10.88 16.27
C VAL A 173 18.18 10.59 17.31
N GLU A 174 18.21 9.37 17.85
CA GLU A 174 19.26 8.94 18.80
C GLU A 174 20.65 9.05 18.17
N ALA A 175 20.84 8.54 16.95
CA ALA A 175 22.10 8.64 16.25
C ALA A 175 22.50 10.10 15.97
N THR A 176 21.53 10.95 15.59
CA THR A 176 21.77 12.39 15.40
C THR A 176 22.17 13.06 16.70
N HIS A 177 21.51 12.72 17.80
CA HIS A 177 21.81 13.23 19.12
C HIS A 177 23.25 12.87 19.53
N ASP A 178 23.63 11.60 19.43
CA ASP A 178 24.97 11.13 19.78
C ASP A 178 26.05 11.83 18.95
N ASP A 179 25.81 12.01 17.65
CA ASP A 179 26.73 12.69 16.74
C ASP A 179 26.91 14.18 17.08
N LEU A 180 25.83 14.84 17.51
CA LEU A 180 25.87 16.23 17.96
C LEU A 180 26.55 16.36 19.31
N VAL A 181 26.29 15.45 20.26
CA VAL A 181 26.95 15.45 21.56
C VAL A 181 28.47 15.25 21.41
N ARG A 182 28.89 14.37 20.50
CA ARG A 182 30.31 14.16 20.20
C ARG A 182 30.99 15.44 19.70
N ASP A 183 30.34 16.18 18.81
CA ASP A 183 30.96 17.31 18.10
C ASP A 183 30.76 18.66 18.81
N TRP A 184 29.68 18.82 19.57
CA TRP A 184 29.29 20.07 20.22
C TRP A 184 29.43 20.05 21.74
N GLY A 185 29.64 18.86 22.33
CA GLY A 185 29.73 18.64 23.77
C GLY A 185 28.42 18.13 24.39
N PRO A 186 28.41 17.83 25.71
CA PRO A 186 27.22 17.39 26.43
C PRO A 186 26.04 18.33 26.23
N THR A 187 24.82 17.79 26.21
CA THR A 187 23.60 18.58 25.94
C THR A 187 23.32 19.66 26.97
N ASP A 188 23.79 19.50 28.20
CA ASP A 188 23.72 20.47 29.29
C ASP A 188 24.83 21.54 29.23
N SER A 189 25.77 21.44 28.28
CA SER A 189 26.85 22.41 28.13
C SER A 189 26.39 23.68 27.40
N ASP A 190 26.93 24.83 27.84
CA ASP A 190 26.72 26.12 27.17
C ASP A 190 27.15 26.09 25.69
N GLY A 191 28.16 25.28 25.36
CA GLY A 191 28.64 25.07 24.00
C GLY A 191 27.59 24.43 23.10
N PHE A 192 26.91 23.39 23.58
CA PHE A 192 25.85 22.73 22.85
C PHE A 192 24.65 23.67 22.63
N HIS A 193 24.18 24.33 23.70
CA HIS A 193 23.07 25.27 23.63
C HIS A 193 23.33 26.43 22.65
N ARG A 194 24.51 27.03 22.70
CA ARG A 194 24.86 28.16 21.81
C ARG A 194 24.88 27.73 20.34
N ARG A 195 25.45 26.57 20.03
CA ARG A 195 25.52 26.07 18.65
C ARG A 195 24.14 25.70 18.11
N LEU A 196 23.32 25.07 18.93
CA LEU A 196 21.94 24.76 18.59
C LEU A 196 21.11 26.04 18.36
N GLU A 197 21.30 27.06 19.20
CA GLU A 197 20.60 28.34 19.05
C GLU A 197 20.98 29.04 17.73
N VAL A 198 22.27 29.07 17.39
CA VAL A 198 22.75 29.64 16.11
C VAL A 198 22.17 28.89 14.92
N ALA A 199 22.15 27.56 14.95
CA ALA A 199 21.52 26.74 13.93
C ALA A 199 20.01 27.01 13.79
N ASN A 200 19.29 27.08 14.91
CA ASN A 200 17.85 27.39 14.93
C ASN A 200 17.52 28.79 14.40
N ARG A 201 18.34 29.79 14.75
CA ARG A 201 18.19 31.15 14.22
C ARG A 201 18.41 31.18 12.70
N ALA A 202 19.39 30.43 12.19
CA ALA A 202 19.64 30.32 10.75
C ALA A 202 18.45 29.67 10.03
N MET A 203 17.94 28.54 10.53
CA MET A 203 16.75 27.86 9.98
C MET A 203 15.54 28.79 9.92
N LYS A 204 15.30 29.56 11.00
CA LYS A 204 14.20 30.52 11.07
C LYS A 204 14.37 31.67 10.08
N LYS A 205 15.59 32.22 9.96
CA LYS A 205 15.88 33.33 9.04
C LYS A 205 15.73 32.93 7.58
N LEU A 206 16.04 31.67 7.25
CA LEU A 206 15.90 31.12 5.90
C LEU A 206 14.47 30.65 5.59
N GLY A 207 13.54 30.69 6.55
CA GLY A 207 12.15 30.26 6.34
C GLY A 207 12.00 28.76 6.09
N LEU A 208 12.97 27.94 6.52
CA LEU A 208 13.00 26.51 6.20
C LEU A 208 12.31 25.62 7.24
N VAL A 209 11.89 26.19 8.37
CA VAL A 209 11.30 25.44 9.50
C VAL A 209 10.10 24.60 9.06
N ASP A 210 9.14 25.19 8.35
CA ASP A 210 7.92 24.48 7.96
C ASP A 210 8.19 23.44 6.85
N ALA A 211 9.09 23.74 5.92
CA ALA A 211 9.50 22.80 4.89
C ALA A 211 10.20 21.57 5.50
N TYR A 212 11.04 21.77 6.51
CA TYR A 212 11.79 20.69 7.16
C TYR A 212 10.90 19.86 8.10
N LYS A 213 9.91 20.49 8.75
CA LYS A 213 8.84 19.77 9.45
C LYS A 213 8.01 18.91 8.51
N ALA A 214 7.59 19.45 7.37
CA ALA A 214 6.83 18.71 6.37
C ALA A 214 7.61 17.52 5.77
N LYS A 215 8.94 17.58 5.77
CA LYS A 215 9.82 16.50 5.30
C LYS A 215 10.27 15.55 6.40
N GLY A 216 9.84 15.75 7.65
CA GLY A 216 10.23 14.91 8.79
C GLY A 216 11.69 15.05 9.21
N ILE A 217 12.39 16.08 8.72
CA ILE A 217 13.79 16.36 9.06
C ILE A 217 13.89 17.07 10.41
N LEU A 218 12.91 17.92 10.69
CA LEU A 218 12.72 18.60 11.97
C LEU A 218 11.41 18.09 12.59
N LEU A 219 11.51 17.44 13.74
CA LEU A 219 10.35 16.93 14.47
C LEU A 219 9.60 18.06 15.19
N PRO A 220 8.33 17.84 15.58
CA PRO A 220 7.52 18.86 16.28
C PRO A 220 8.12 19.34 17.61
N ASP A 221 8.88 18.49 18.29
CA ASP A 221 9.62 18.76 19.53
C ASP A 221 10.94 19.53 19.29
N GLY A 222 11.29 19.78 18.02
CA GLY A 222 12.52 20.46 17.62
C GLY A 222 13.73 19.55 17.43
N ALA A 223 13.58 18.23 17.56
CA ALA A 223 14.65 17.29 17.29
C ALA A 223 14.94 17.19 15.78
N LEU A 224 16.22 17.10 15.43
CA LEU A 224 16.65 16.86 14.05
C LEU A 224 16.89 15.37 13.84
N THR A 225 16.54 14.87 12.66
CA THR A 225 16.76 13.45 12.30
C THR A 225 18.05 13.23 11.53
N ASP A 226 18.78 14.31 11.20
CA ASP A 226 20.05 14.28 10.46
C ASP A 226 21.07 15.26 11.09
N PRO A 227 22.26 14.78 11.51
CA PRO A 227 23.27 15.62 12.14
C PRO A 227 24.01 16.55 11.17
N GLN A 228 24.11 16.21 9.88
CA GLN A 228 24.77 17.06 8.87
C GLN A 228 23.96 18.33 8.63
N ILE A 229 22.63 18.21 8.67
CA ILE A 229 21.72 19.35 8.54
C ILE A 229 21.90 20.31 9.72
N ALA A 230 21.97 19.79 10.95
CA ALA A 230 22.25 20.58 12.14
C ALA A 230 23.59 21.33 12.05
N LYS A 231 24.66 20.62 11.63
CA LYS A 231 26.00 21.18 11.46
C LYS A 231 26.07 22.23 10.35
N ALA A 232 25.38 22.01 9.23
CA ALA A 232 25.29 22.96 8.13
C ALA A 232 24.58 24.25 8.57
N PHE A 233 23.45 24.14 9.28
CA PHE A 233 22.75 25.33 9.79
C PHE A 233 23.54 26.06 10.86
N HIS A 234 24.29 25.35 11.70
CA HIS A 234 25.23 25.99 12.60
C HIS A 234 26.27 26.80 11.83
N ALA A 235 26.91 26.22 10.80
CA ALA A 235 27.92 26.92 9.99
C ALA A 235 27.34 28.12 9.22
N ILE A 236 26.14 27.98 8.66
CA ILE A 236 25.41 29.07 8.00
C ILE A 236 25.06 30.16 9.02
N GLY A 237 24.57 29.78 10.20
CA GLY A 237 24.26 30.72 11.27
C GLY A 237 25.51 31.45 11.76
N GLU A 238 26.63 30.76 11.94
CA GLU A 238 27.90 31.44 12.22
C GLU A 238 28.24 32.43 11.11
N ALA A 239 28.16 32.06 9.84
CA ALA A 239 28.46 32.98 8.75
C ALA A 239 27.51 34.19 8.71
N MET A 240 26.21 33.99 8.95
CA MET A 240 25.19 35.03 8.91
C MET A 240 25.21 35.96 10.13
N PHE A 241 25.56 35.44 11.32
CA PHE A 241 25.52 36.18 12.58
C PHE A 241 26.90 36.58 13.11
N ARG A 242 27.98 36.21 12.42
CA ARG A 242 29.35 36.70 12.68
C ARG A 242 29.51 38.19 12.32
N GLU A 243 28.59 38.77 11.55
CA GLU A 243 28.53 40.22 11.29
C GLU A 243 27.63 40.99 12.29
N ASP A 244 26.64 40.32 12.92
CA ASP A 244 25.71 40.91 13.91
C ASP A 244 26.29 40.96 15.35
N THR A 245 27.49 40.42 15.57
CA THR A 245 28.21 40.52 16.86
C THR A 245 29.03 41.81 16.99
N ILE A 246 28.79 42.79 16.11
CA ILE A 246 29.08 44.22 16.36
C ILE A 246 27.77 44.95 16.74
N ASP A 247 26.88 44.34 17.52
CA ASP A 247 25.85 45.08 18.25
C ASP A 247 25.43 44.29 19.50
N GLY A 248 26.21 44.46 20.57
CA GLY A 248 25.89 43.89 21.89
C GLY A 248 27.09 43.28 22.60
N GLY A 249 27.94 44.12 23.19
CA GLY A 249 28.77 43.70 24.31
C GLY A 249 30.21 43.28 24.01
N ALA A 250 30.80 43.67 22.88
CA ALA A 250 32.25 43.75 22.77
C ALA A 250 32.68 45.18 23.13
N ALA A 251 33.09 45.37 24.39
CA ALA A 251 34.03 46.42 24.73
C ALA A 251 35.34 46.16 23.96
N LEU A 252 35.37 46.56 22.68
CA LEU A 252 36.61 46.79 21.97
C LEU A 252 37.28 47.95 22.67
N ILE A 253 38.33 47.61 23.42
CA ILE A 253 39.28 48.52 24.03
C ILE A 253 39.84 49.39 22.90
N GLY A 254 39.23 50.56 22.72
CA GLY A 254 39.41 51.42 21.54
C GLY A 254 38.13 52.23 21.35
N GLY A 255 37.90 53.17 22.28
CA GLY A 255 36.73 54.04 22.24
C GLY A 255 36.61 54.81 20.93
N ASN A 256 35.40 55.26 20.60
CA ASN A 256 35.16 56.09 19.42
C ASN A 256 36.06 57.34 19.48
N PRO A 257 37.04 57.51 18.57
CA PRO A 257 38.04 58.57 18.66
C PRO A 257 37.47 59.97 18.39
N PHE A 258 36.23 60.05 17.84
CA PHE A 258 35.48 61.29 17.65
C PHE A 258 34.75 61.76 18.92
N LYS A 259 34.58 60.88 19.93
CA LYS A 259 34.01 61.27 21.22
C LYS A 259 35.04 62.07 22.02
N ARG A 260 34.57 63.15 22.64
CA ARG A 260 35.38 63.94 23.56
C ARG A 260 35.67 63.11 24.82
N ASN A 261 36.92 63.13 25.27
CA ASN A 261 37.31 62.56 26.56
C ASN A 261 36.79 63.44 27.71
N ALA A 262 37.04 63.04 28.96
CA ALA A 262 36.62 63.80 30.15
C ALA A 262 37.22 65.22 30.23
N ALA A 263 38.30 65.50 29.50
CA ALA A 263 38.92 66.82 29.36
C ALA A 263 38.37 67.64 28.18
N GLY A 264 37.39 67.12 27.44
CA GLY A 264 36.79 67.79 26.28
C GLY A 264 37.62 67.66 24.99
N GLU A 265 38.73 66.91 25.00
CA GLU A 265 39.66 66.76 23.89
C GLU A 265 39.36 65.49 23.07
N ARG A 266 39.82 65.48 21.80
CA ARG A 266 39.67 64.34 20.88
C ARG A 266 41.04 63.83 20.46
N ASN A 267 41.15 62.52 20.22
CA ASN A 267 42.41 61.92 19.78
C ASN A 267 42.58 62.11 18.26
N LEU A 268 43.14 63.25 17.85
CA LEU A 268 43.35 63.61 16.44
C LEU A 268 44.24 62.61 15.69
N THR A 269 45.17 61.96 16.39
CA THR A 269 46.06 60.94 15.81
C THR A 269 45.28 59.68 15.43
N GLU A 270 44.37 59.23 16.30
CA GLU A 270 43.49 58.09 16.00
C GLU A 270 42.44 58.42 14.94
N ILE A 271 41.89 59.64 14.96
CA ILE A 271 40.96 60.10 13.92
C ILE A 271 41.64 60.10 12.54
N SER A 272 42.83 60.69 12.43
CA SER A 272 43.54 60.79 11.14
C SER A 272 44.00 59.42 10.62
N ALA A 273 44.45 58.51 11.50
CA ALA A 273 44.76 57.14 11.13
C ALA A 273 43.52 56.41 10.61
N LEU A 274 42.38 56.54 11.31
CA LEU A 274 41.12 55.89 10.93
C LEU A 274 40.55 56.45 9.62
N VAL A 275 40.57 57.76 9.41
CA VAL A 275 40.13 58.40 8.15
C VAL A 275 40.95 57.89 6.96
N ARG A 276 42.25 57.64 7.16
CA ARG A 276 43.15 57.12 6.12
C ARG A 276 42.97 55.62 5.86
N SER A 277 42.73 54.82 6.89
CA SER A 277 42.60 53.35 6.74
C SER A 277 41.20 52.90 6.36
N ASP A 278 40.16 53.57 6.85
CA ASP A 278 38.75 53.18 6.68
C ASP A 278 37.82 54.42 6.74
N PRO A 279 37.66 55.13 5.61
CA PRO A 279 36.85 56.35 5.56
C PRO A 279 35.35 56.08 5.79
N VAL A 280 34.86 54.88 5.51
CA VAL A 280 33.44 54.52 5.71
C VAL A 280 33.15 54.38 7.21
N ARG A 281 34.03 53.68 7.93
CA ARG A 281 33.94 53.55 9.38
C ARG A 281 34.14 54.89 10.10
N ALA A 282 35.07 55.73 9.61
CA ALA A 282 35.27 57.06 10.15
C ALA A 282 34.00 57.94 10.04
N ARG A 283 33.28 57.88 8.91
CA ARG A 283 32.00 58.61 8.74
C ARG A 283 30.94 58.16 9.73
N ARG A 284 30.83 56.85 9.97
CA ARG A 284 29.86 56.28 10.91
C ARG A 284 30.16 56.73 12.35
N LEU A 285 31.42 56.60 12.78
CA LEU A 285 31.84 56.98 14.13
C LEU A 285 31.74 58.50 14.39
N ALA A 286 31.98 59.33 13.37
CA ALA A 286 31.75 60.77 13.46
C ALA A 286 30.27 61.10 13.73
N ARG A 287 29.33 60.47 13.01
CA ARG A 287 27.88 60.66 13.26
C ARG A 287 27.46 60.18 14.64
N GLU A 288 27.96 59.02 15.07
CA GLU A 288 27.70 58.48 16.42
C GLU A 288 28.23 59.37 17.54
N ALA A 289 29.27 60.16 17.27
CA ALA A 289 29.79 61.17 18.19
C ALA A 289 29.05 62.52 18.11
N GLY A 290 28.05 62.65 17.23
CA GLY A 290 27.32 63.89 16.98
C GLY A 290 28.08 64.91 16.13
N GLU A 291 29.16 64.51 15.46
CA GLU A 291 29.98 65.36 14.60
C GLU A 291 29.51 65.32 13.15
N ASN A 292 29.75 66.41 12.41
CA ASN A 292 29.59 66.42 10.97
C ASN A 292 30.75 65.65 10.30
N PRO A 293 30.50 64.52 9.61
CA PRO A 293 31.55 63.72 8.98
C PRO A 293 32.32 64.47 7.89
N ASP A 294 31.69 65.46 7.25
CA ASP A 294 32.28 66.21 6.14
C ASP A 294 33.41 67.14 6.60
N LEU A 295 33.51 67.43 7.91
CA LEU A 295 34.61 68.20 8.50
C LEU A 295 35.91 67.39 8.61
N TRP A 296 35.80 66.07 8.64
CA TRP A 296 36.92 65.16 8.88
C TRP A 296 37.31 64.37 7.64
N ILE A 297 36.35 64.19 6.72
CA ILE A 297 36.49 63.31 5.57
C ILE A 297 35.99 64.09 4.36
N PRO A 298 36.90 64.65 3.53
CA PRO A 298 36.48 65.42 2.37
C PRO A 298 35.64 64.55 1.43
N ASN A 299 34.52 65.10 0.96
CA ASN A 299 33.71 64.50 -0.10
C ASN A 299 34.42 64.71 -1.45
N ASN A 300 35.56 64.06 -1.67
CA ASN A 300 36.01 63.78 -3.03
C ASN A 300 37.04 62.64 -3.08
N PRO A 301 36.92 61.72 -4.05
CA PRO A 301 37.93 60.71 -4.31
C PRO A 301 39.09 61.37 -5.05
N LEU A 302 40.31 61.05 -4.64
CA LEU A 302 41.46 61.01 -5.54
C LEU A 302 41.76 59.54 -5.81
#